data_AF-A0A6N4V941-F1
#
_entry.id   AF-A0A6N4V941-F1
#
_cell.length_a   1.000
_cell.length_b   1.000
_cell.length_c   1.000
_cell.angle_alpha   90.00
_cell.angle_beta   90.00
_cell.angle_gamma   90.00
#
_symmetry.space_group_name_H-M   'P 1'
#
loop_
_entity.id
_entity.type
_entity.pdbx_description
1 polymer ?
#
loop_
_entity_poly.entity_id
_entity_poly.type
_entity_poly.pdbx_seq_one_letter_code
_entity_poly.pdbx_strand_id
1 'polypeptide(L)'
;MTQPASPGAHTELPGTCPVCGAQLGPWVEPAGRPWYRRFSVWIAATVIGTVVLTSAFLAVTLSDEPAGPARLTPADRTALAEWWSGAYPAVHDLDTGINDTTRAMQQLDATVVASACQRMHDAAAVAVPAHLPAPDPYVTAELTAAAGDAHAAAHMCLSVLQRSLNNYDGEFASTLDQADRHLDDALELVNRSITEQ
;
A
#
# COMPACT_ATOMS: atom_id res chain seq x y z
N MET A 1 6.40 -10.52 -42.65
CA MET A 1 4.99 -10.59 -42.24
C MET A 1 4.73 -9.35 -41.39
N THR A 2 4.18 -8.31 -42.00
CA THR A 2 3.89 -7.01 -41.37
C THR A 2 2.38 -6.89 -41.20
N GLN A 3 1.92 -6.66 -39.97
CA GLN A 3 0.52 -6.45 -39.64
C GLN A 3 -0.06 -5.22 -40.36
N PRO A 4 -1.35 -5.26 -40.78
CA PRO A 4 -2.05 -4.08 -41.28
C PRO A 4 -2.51 -3.20 -40.10
N ALA A 5 -2.23 -1.90 -40.18
CA ALA A 5 -2.73 -0.90 -39.24
C ALA A 5 -4.23 -0.63 -39.47
N SER A 6 -4.99 -0.59 -38.37
CA SER A 6 -6.43 -0.32 -38.35
C SER A 6 -6.79 1.09 -38.83
N PRO A 7 -7.93 1.27 -39.53
CA PRO A 7 -8.38 2.56 -40.03
C PRO A 7 -9.14 3.32 -38.93
N GLY A 8 -8.54 4.36 -38.35
CA GLY A 8 -9.24 5.19 -37.37
C GLY A 8 -8.55 6.47 -36.89
N ALA A 9 -7.35 6.80 -37.36
CA ALA A 9 -6.52 7.84 -36.74
C ALA A 9 -6.33 9.12 -37.59
N HIS A 10 -7.29 9.51 -38.43
CA HIS A 10 -7.08 10.64 -39.37
C HIS A 10 -8.17 11.72 -39.42
N THR A 11 -9.10 11.77 -38.47
CA THR A 11 -10.23 12.71 -38.56
C THR A 11 -10.01 14.13 -37.99
N GLU A 12 -8.81 14.50 -37.52
CA GLU A 12 -8.67 15.75 -36.75
C GLU A 12 -7.49 16.67 -37.14
N LEU A 13 -6.93 16.55 -38.35
CA LEU A 13 -5.86 17.47 -38.80
C LEU A 13 -6.17 18.07 -40.19
N PRO A 14 -6.20 19.41 -40.35
CA PRO A 14 -6.35 20.04 -41.67
C PRO A 14 -5.04 19.92 -42.46
N GLY A 15 -5.14 19.59 -43.75
CA GLY A 15 -3.99 19.53 -44.67
C GLY A 15 -4.03 18.33 -45.61
N THR A 16 -2.91 18.09 -46.28
CA THR A 16 -2.69 16.88 -47.08
C THR A 16 -2.06 15.79 -46.23
N CYS A 17 -2.53 14.55 -46.39
CA CYS A 17 -1.92 13.41 -45.68
C CYS A 17 -0.45 13.27 -46.11
N PRO A 18 0.53 13.31 -45.17
CA PRO A 18 1.95 13.31 -45.52
C PRO A 18 2.46 11.98 -46.08
N VAL A 19 1.66 10.91 -45.98
CA VAL A 19 2.03 9.55 -46.45
C VAL A 19 1.52 9.28 -47.86
N CYS A 20 0.34 9.77 -48.23
CA CYS A 20 -0.30 9.45 -49.52
C CYS A 20 -0.73 10.67 -50.35
N GLY A 21 -0.61 11.89 -49.83
CA GLY A 21 -0.96 13.12 -50.56
C GLY A 21 -2.46 13.37 -50.75
N ALA A 22 -3.34 12.56 -50.15
CA ALA A 22 -4.79 12.76 -50.22
C ALA A 22 -5.22 14.05 -49.52
N GLN A 23 -6.16 14.80 -50.12
CA GLN A 23 -6.77 15.98 -49.52
C GLN A 23 -7.77 15.57 -48.43
N LEU A 24 -7.63 16.14 -47.24
CA LEU A 24 -8.60 16.02 -46.15
C LEU A 24 -9.62 17.18 -46.24
N GLY A 25 -10.90 16.89 -46.00
CA GLY A 25 -11.98 17.85 -46.15
C GLY A 25 -11.92 19.02 -45.15
N PRO A 26 -12.55 20.17 -45.45
CA PRO A 26 -12.56 21.33 -44.56
C PRO A 26 -13.41 21.08 -43.30
N TRP A 27 -13.02 21.73 -42.20
CA TRP A 27 -13.74 21.73 -40.93
C TRP A 27 -15.17 22.26 -41.11
N VAL A 28 -16.15 21.47 -40.68
CA VAL A 28 -17.53 21.95 -40.49
C VAL A 28 -17.64 22.43 -39.05
N GLU A 29 -17.70 23.75 -38.84
CA GLU A 29 -18.02 24.30 -37.52
C GLU A 29 -19.45 23.91 -37.14
N PRO A 30 -19.68 23.23 -35.99
CA PRO A 30 -21.03 23.01 -35.50
C PRO A 30 -21.64 24.37 -35.12
N ALA A 31 -22.72 24.74 -35.81
CA ALA A 31 -23.42 26.00 -35.65
C ALA A 31 -23.81 26.27 -34.17
N GLY A 32 -23.25 27.33 -33.60
CA GLY A 32 -23.54 27.75 -32.24
C GLY A 32 -24.99 28.21 -32.05
N ARG A 33 -25.70 27.57 -31.11
CA ARG A 33 -26.87 28.15 -30.43
C ARG A 33 -26.70 27.96 -28.90
N PRO A 34 -26.95 28.99 -28.06
CA PRO A 34 -26.52 28.96 -26.66
C PRO A 34 -27.63 28.44 -25.73
N TRP A 35 -27.65 27.14 -25.45
CA TRP A 35 -28.52 26.52 -24.42
C TRP A 35 -27.83 26.36 -23.05
N TYR A 36 -26.51 26.52 -22.98
CA TYR A 36 -25.73 26.15 -21.78
C TYR A 36 -25.85 27.12 -20.58
N ARG A 37 -26.42 28.32 -20.77
CA ARG A 37 -26.35 29.38 -19.74
C ARG A 37 -27.25 29.16 -18.51
N ARG A 38 -28.23 28.24 -18.59
CA ARG A 38 -29.11 27.88 -17.44
C ARG A 38 -28.64 26.67 -16.65
N PHE A 39 -27.78 25.81 -17.20
CA PHE A 39 -27.32 24.58 -16.53
C PHE A 39 -26.01 24.77 -15.74
N SER A 40 -25.18 25.76 -16.07
CA SER A 40 -23.91 26.00 -15.34
C SER A 40 -24.10 26.39 -13.88
N VAL A 41 -25.17 27.12 -13.53
CA VAL A 41 -25.41 27.54 -12.13
C VAL A 41 -25.78 26.34 -11.26
N TRP A 42 -26.56 25.41 -11.80
CA TRP A 42 -26.93 24.19 -11.08
C TRP A 42 -25.73 23.27 -10.87
N ILE A 43 -24.91 23.04 -11.90
CA ILE A 43 -23.71 22.20 -11.77
C ILE A 43 -22.70 22.79 -10.77
N ALA A 44 -22.45 24.11 -10.82
CA ALA A 44 -21.56 24.77 -9.88
C ALA A 44 -22.08 24.70 -8.43
N ALA A 45 -23.38 24.88 -8.22
CA ALA A 45 -24.00 24.77 -6.90
C ALA A 45 -23.93 23.33 -6.35
N THR A 46 -24.14 22.31 -7.18
CA THR A 46 -24.02 20.91 -6.74
C THR A 46 -22.59 20.55 -6.38
N VAL A 47 -21.60 20.97 -7.18
CA VAL A 47 -20.18 20.70 -6.89
C VAL A 47 -19.71 21.43 -5.64
N ILE A 48 -20.10 22.70 -5.45
CA ILE A 48 -19.74 23.44 -4.23
C ILE A 48 -20.45 22.82 -3.01
N GLY A 49 -21.73 22.44 -3.14
CA GLY A 49 -22.47 21.77 -2.08
C GLY A 49 -21.84 20.43 -1.67
N THR A 50 -21.43 19.59 -2.63
CA THR A 50 -20.78 18.31 -2.32
C THR A 50 -19.39 18.51 -1.72
N VAL A 51 -18.58 19.47 -2.20
CA VAL A 51 -17.26 19.78 -1.62
C VAL A 51 -17.38 20.33 -0.19
N VAL A 52 -18.36 21.20 0.07
CA VAL A 52 -18.58 21.75 1.43
C VAL A 52 -19.14 20.68 2.38
N LEU A 53 -20.06 19.84 1.92
CA LEU A 53 -20.58 18.73 2.74
C LEU A 53 -19.52 17.67 3.04
N THR A 54 -18.67 17.32 2.06
CA THR A 54 -17.58 16.35 2.27
C THR A 54 -16.48 16.91 3.16
N SER A 55 -16.12 18.19 3.03
CA SER A 55 -15.14 18.84 3.93
C SER A 55 -15.67 19.01 5.35
N ALA A 56 -16.95 19.33 5.54
CA ALA A 56 -17.57 19.37 6.86
C ALA A 56 -17.66 17.97 7.51
N PHE A 57 -17.91 16.91 6.73
CA PHE A 57 -17.93 15.54 7.24
C PHE A 57 -16.52 15.03 7.59
N LEU A 58 -15.50 15.42 6.81
CA LEU A 58 -14.08 15.19 7.14
C LEU A 58 -13.66 15.93 8.41
N ALA A 59 -14.10 17.18 8.62
CA ALA A 59 -13.76 17.93 9.83
C ALA A 59 -14.38 17.35 11.11
N VAL A 60 -15.58 16.78 11.05
CA VAL A 60 -16.25 16.14 12.21
C VAL A 60 -15.64 14.78 12.55
N THR A 61 -15.02 14.09 11.59
CA THR A 61 -14.35 12.79 11.80
C THR A 61 -12.87 12.91 12.14
N LEU A 62 -12.24 14.07 11.90
CA LEU A 62 -10.82 14.34 12.21
C LEU A 62 -10.63 15.15 13.51
N SER A 63 -11.70 15.40 14.27
CA SER A 63 -11.63 16.12 15.56
C SER A 63 -11.31 15.21 16.75
N ASP A 64 -11.21 13.89 16.55
CA ASP A 64 -10.45 13.05 17.48
C ASP A 64 -8.97 13.27 17.15
N GLU A 65 -8.31 14.10 17.95
CA GLU A 65 -6.85 13.98 18.08
C GLU A 65 -6.56 12.49 18.27
N PRO A 66 -5.64 11.87 17.49
CA PRO A 66 -5.25 10.50 17.75
C PRO A 66 -4.77 10.48 19.19
N ALA A 67 -5.57 9.90 20.08
CA ALA A 67 -5.17 9.65 21.43
C ALA A 67 -3.84 8.91 21.30
N GLY A 68 -2.75 9.55 21.74
CA GLY A 68 -1.47 8.86 21.88
C GLY A 68 -1.71 7.57 22.68
N PRO A 69 -0.86 6.55 22.53
CA PRO A 69 -1.10 5.22 23.09
C PRO A 69 -1.60 5.32 24.53
N ALA A 70 -2.88 4.97 24.74
CA ALA A 70 -3.50 5.07 26.04
C ALA A 70 -2.73 4.18 27.01
N ARG A 71 -2.31 4.74 28.15
CA ARG A 71 -1.52 3.98 29.13
C ARG A 71 -2.33 2.78 29.61
N LEU A 72 -1.82 1.58 29.35
CA LEU A 72 -2.46 0.31 29.73
C LEU A 72 -2.72 0.24 31.24
N THR A 73 -3.86 -0.35 31.62
CA THR A 73 -4.14 -0.63 33.02
C THR A 73 -3.14 -1.69 33.55
N PRO A 74 -2.93 -1.81 34.87
CA PRO A 74 -2.08 -2.87 35.42
C PRO A 74 -2.52 -4.28 35.01
N ALA A 75 -3.84 -4.50 34.85
CA ALA A 75 -4.38 -5.78 34.38
C ALA A 75 -4.01 -6.03 32.92
N ASP A 76 -4.16 -5.02 32.05
CA ASP A 76 -3.81 -5.13 30.62
C ASP A 76 -2.30 -5.33 30.42
N ARG A 77 -1.46 -4.69 31.24
CA ARG A 77 0.00 -4.92 31.22
C ARG A 77 0.36 -6.36 31.58
N THR A 78 -0.31 -6.93 32.58
CA THR A 78 -0.09 -8.34 32.96
C THR A 78 -0.52 -9.28 31.84
N ALA A 79 -1.68 -9.01 31.24
CA ALA A 79 -2.17 -9.77 30.08
C ALA A 79 -1.23 -9.65 28.88
N LEU A 80 -0.69 -8.45 28.61
CA LEU A 80 0.27 -8.22 27.53
C LEU A 80 1.57 -9.00 27.76
N ALA A 81 2.10 -9.02 29.00
CA ALA A 81 3.30 -9.77 29.32
C ALA A 81 3.10 -11.30 29.15
N GLU A 82 1.94 -11.81 29.58
CA GLU A 82 1.58 -13.22 29.39
C GLU A 82 1.44 -13.56 27.90
N TRP A 83 0.69 -12.75 27.16
CA TRP A 83 0.52 -12.89 25.72
C TRP A 83 1.86 -12.84 24.98
N TRP A 84 2.75 -11.89 25.33
CA TRP A 84 4.05 -11.72 24.70
C TRP A 84 4.93 -12.96 24.84
N SER A 85 4.87 -13.67 25.97
CA SER A 85 5.63 -14.91 26.17
C SER A 85 5.30 -15.99 25.13
N GLY A 86 4.05 -16.02 24.64
CA GLY A 86 3.61 -16.92 23.58
C GLY A 86 3.82 -16.38 22.17
N ALA A 87 3.68 -15.06 21.97
CA ALA A 87 3.80 -14.43 20.66
C ALA A 87 5.26 -14.16 20.23
N TYR A 88 6.18 -13.97 21.17
CA TYR A 88 7.56 -13.59 20.92
C TYR A 88 8.27 -14.47 19.88
N PRO A 89 8.18 -15.81 19.90
CA PRO A 89 8.82 -16.64 18.87
C PRO A 89 8.36 -16.30 17.44
N ALA A 90 7.06 -16.10 17.22
CA ALA A 90 6.53 -15.75 15.91
C ALA A 90 6.97 -14.35 15.45
N VAL A 91 7.00 -13.40 16.38
CA VAL A 91 7.45 -12.02 16.08
C VAL A 91 8.96 -12.00 15.81
N HIS A 92 9.75 -12.79 16.53
CA HIS A 92 11.18 -12.93 16.30
C HIS A 92 11.51 -13.65 14.98
N ASP A 93 10.71 -14.65 14.59
CA ASP A 93 10.85 -15.31 13.29
C ASP A 93 10.57 -14.34 12.14
N LEU A 94 9.59 -13.43 12.31
CA LEU A 94 9.33 -12.35 11.35
C LEU A 94 10.51 -11.38 11.24
N ASP A 95 11.01 -10.89 12.38
CA ASP A 95 12.20 -10.03 12.47
C ASP A 95 13.41 -10.65 11.77
N THR A 96 13.69 -11.92 12.07
CA THR A 96 14.76 -12.69 11.44
C THR A 96 14.55 -12.83 9.94
N GLY A 97 13.31 -13.10 9.50
CA GLY A 97 12.96 -13.22 8.09
C GLY A 97 13.19 -11.93 7.30
N ILE A 98 12.81 -10.78 7.87
CA ILE A 98 13.03 -9.44 7.29
C ILE A 98 14.54 -9.17 7.19
N ASN A 99 15.27 -9.34 8.29
CA ASN A 99 16.71 -9.08 8.37
C ASN A 99 17.54 -9.99 7.44
N ASP A 100 17.23 -11.29 7.42
CA ASP A 100 17.88 -12.25 6.52
C ASP A 100 17.58 -11.92 5.06
N THR A 101 16.35 -11.48 4.74
CA THR A 101 15.99 -11.10 3.37
C THR A 101 16.81 -9.88 2.93
N THR A 102 16.86 -8.83 3.76
CA THR A 102 17.69 -7.64 3.50
C THR A 102 19.16 -8.00 3.29
N ARG A 103 19.73 -8.84 4.17
CA ARG A 103 21.13 -9.26 4.07
C ARG A 103 21.40 -10.12 2.85
N ALA A 104 20.53 -11.08 2.55
CA ALA A 104 20.69 -11.97 1.41
C ALA A 104 20.63 -11.22 0.08
N MET A 105 19.75 -10.21 0.00
CA MET A 105 19.65 -9.33 -1.17
C MET A 105 20.92 -8.50 -1.37
N GLN A 106 21.54 -8.00 -0.30
CA GLN A 106 22.83 -7.29 -0.38
C GLN A 106 23.98 -8.20 -0.84
N GLN A 107 23.91 -9.49 -0.54
CA GLN A 107 24.94 -10.48 -0.90
C GLN A 107 24.72 -11.12 -2.28
N LEU A 108 23.56 -10.87 -2.92
CA LEU A 108 23.16 -11.45 -4.21
C LEU A 108 23.17 -13.00 -4.22
N ASP A 109 22.95 -13.64 -3.08
CA ASP A 109 22.85 -15.10 -2.97
C ASP A 109 21.41 -15.56 -3.19
N ALA A 110 21.10 -15.97 -4.42
CA ALA A 110 19.75 -16.38 -4.80
C ALA A 110 19.19 -17.55 -3.96
N THR A 111 20.04 -18.45 -3.45
CA THR A 111 19.59 -19.58 -2.64
C THR A 111 19.23 -19.15 -1.23
N VAL A 112 20.03 -18.26 -0.64
CA VAL A 112 19.76 -17.69 0.68
C VAL A 112 18.53 -16.79 0.60
N VAL A 113 18.40 -15.96 -0.44
CA VAL A 113 17.23 -15.09 -0.68
C VAL A 113 15.93 -15.91 -0.72
N ALA A 114 15.90 -17.02 -1.46
CA ALA A 114 14.71 -17.87 -1.53
C ALA A 114 14.28 -18.39 -0.16
N SER A 115 15.25 -18.86 0.65
CA SER A 115 14.96 -19.36 1.98
C SER A 115 14.51 -18.26 2.95
N ALA A 116 15.08 -17.06 2.85
CA ALA A 116 14.76 -15.92 3.70
C ALA A 116 13.36 -15.38 3.39
N CYS A 117 13.04 -15.20 2.11
CA CYS A 117 11.71 -14.75 1.68
C CYS A 117 10.62 -15.77 2.03
N GLN A 118 10.90 -17.08 2.01
CA GLN A 118 9.95 -18.08 2.46
C GLN A 118 9.73 -18.03 3.98
N ARG A 119 10.80 -17.86 4.78
CA ARG A 119 10.66 -17.68 6.24
C ARG A 119 9.84 -16.44 6.57
N MET A 120 10.14 -15.32 5.93
CA MET A 120 9.37 -14.07 6.07
C MET A 120 7.90 -14.27 5.69
N HIS A 121 7.62 -14.95 4.56
CA HIS A 121 6.26 -15.28 4.15
C HIS A 121 5.50 -16.06 5.22
N ASP A 122 6.07 -17.14 5.73
CA ASP A 122 5.37 -18.05 6.65
C ASP A 122 5.15 -17.39 8.02
N ALA A 123 6.12 -16.63 8.51
CA ALA A 123 5.98 -15.86 9.73
C ALA A 123 4.87 -14.80 9.60
N ALA A 124 4.87 -14.05 8.50
CA ALA A 124 3.93 -12.97 8.24
C ALA A 124 2.50 -13.47 7.93
N ALA A 125 2.36 -14.55 7.17
CA ALA A 125 1.06 -15.06 6.74
C ALA A 125 0.36 -15.90 7.81
N VAL A 126 1.12 -16.58 8.67
CA VAL A 126 0.60 -17.60 9.58
C VAL A 126 1.00 -17.34 11.02
N ALA A 127 2.30 -17.27 11.32
CA ALA A 127 2.76 -17.31 12.70
C ALA A 127 2.32 -16.06 13.48
N VAL A 128 2.58 -14.85 12.97
CA VAL A 128 2.18 -13.60 13.65
C VAL A 128 0.66 -13.48 13.74
N PRO A 129 -0.12 -13.65 12.65
CA PRO A 129 -1.58 -13.58 12.73
C PRO A 129 -2.22 -14.57 13.71
N ALA A 130 -1.61 -15.75 13.93
CA ALA A 130 -2.13 -16.74 14.88
C ALA A 130 -2.11 -16.26 16.34
N HIS A 131 -1.33 -15.23 16.66
CA HIS A 131 -1.26 -14.62 17.98
C HIS A 131 -2.08 -13.33 18.11
N LEU A 132 -2.73 -12.85 17.05
CA LEU A 132 -3.51 -11.62 17.09
C LEU A 132 -5.00 -11.88 17.46
N PRO A 133 -5.69 -10.93 18.13
CA PRO A 133 -5.19 -9.63 18.59
C PRO A 133 -4.35 -9.72 19.88
N ALA A 134 -3.43 -8.76 20.04
CA ALA A 134 -2.74 -8.51 21.29
C ALA A 134 -3.65 -7.76 22.28
N PRO A 135 -3.39 -7.83 23.60
CA PRO A 135 -4.13 -7.05 24.60
C PRO A 135 -4.02 -5.53 24.41
N ASP A 136 -2.89 -5.04 23.88
CA ASP A 136 -2.74 -3.66 23.45
C ASP A 136 -3.17 -3.50 21.98
N PRO A 137 -4.17 -2.65 21.67
CA PRO A 137 -4.63 -2.44 20.30
C PRO A 137 -3.57 -1.78 19.40
N TYR A 138 -2.64 -0.99 19.94
CA TYR A 138 -1.55 -0.41 19.15
C TYR A 138 -0.53 -1.48 18.75
N VAL A 139 -0.21 -2.41 19.65
CA VAL A 139 0.62 -3.59 19.31
C VAL A 139 -0.05 -4.43 18.22
N THR A 140 -1.38 -4.60 18.30
CA THR A 140 -2.14 -5.30 17.24
C THR A 140 -2.03 -4.57 15.90
N ALA A 141 -2.19 -3.25 15.89
CA ALA A 141 -2.13 -2.44 14.67
C ALA A 141 -0.75 -2.56 14.02
N GLU A 142 0.33 -2.34 14.78
CA GLU A 142 1.70 -2.40 14.27
C GLU A 142 2.08 -3.81 13.79
N LEU A 143 1.77 -4.87 14.55
CA LEU A 143 2.04 -6.24 14.10
C LEU A 143 1.22 -6.65 12.88
N THR A 144 0.00 -6.14 12.74
CA THR A 144 -0.82 -6.38 11.54
C THR A 144 -0.22 -5.68 10.33
N ALA A 145 0.25 -4.45 10.48
CA ALA A 145 0.91 -3.69 9.42
C ALA A 145 2.23 -4.37 9.01
N ALA A 146 3.09 -4.69 9.99
CA ALA A 146 4.35 -5.41 9.78
C ALA A 146 4.14 -6.74 9.05
N ALA A 147 3.19 -7.56 9.49
CA ALA A 147 2.87 -8.83 8.84
C ALA A 147 2.30 -8.61 7.42
N GLY A 148 1.45 -7.61 7.22
CA GLY A 148 0.90 -7.28 5.90
C GLY A 148 2.00 -6.92 4.90
N ASP A 149 2.88 -6.00 5.29
CA ASP A 149 3.97 -5.53 4.43
C ASP A 149 5.02 -6.64 4.21
N ALA A 150 5.42 -7.37 5.24
CA ALA A 150 6.35 -8.49 5.09
C ALA A 150 5.78 -9.60 4.18
N HIS A 151 4.48 -9.90 4.29
CA HIS A 151 3.82 -10.86 3.41
C HIS A 151 3.81 -10.38 1.95
N ALA A 152 3.50 -9.11 1.72
CA ALA A 152 3.56 -8.51 0.39
C ALA A 152 4.98 -8.51 -0.20
N ALA A 153 5.99 -8.09 0.58
CA ALA A 153 7.40 -8.11 0.19
C ALA A 153 7.87 -9.55 -0.13
N ALA A 154 7.42 -10.55 0.64
CA ALA A 154 7.77 -11.93 0.39
C ALA A 154 7.20 -12.42 -0.94
N HIS A 155 5.96 -12.07 -1.29
CA HIS A 155 5.38 -12.38 -2.60
C HIS A 155 6.15 -11.71 -3.75
N MET A 156 6.57 -10.45 -3.60
CA MET A 156 7.40 -9.77 -4.59
C MET A 156 8.73 -10.52 -4.78
N CYS A 157 9.44 -10.83 -3.70
CA CYS A 157 10.71 -11.56 -3.73
C CYS A 157 10.56 -12.95 -4.40
N LEU A 158 9.61 -13.76 -3.95
CA LEU A 158 9.41 -15.11 -4.47
C LEU A 158 8.96 -15.10 -5.93
N SER A 159 8.20 -14.09 -6.37
CA SER A 159 7.79 -13.96 -7.77
C SER A 159 8.97 -13.72 -8.71
N VAL A 160 9.97 -12.93 -8.29
CA VAL A 160 11.18 -12.67 -9.06
C VAL A 160 12.02 -13.95 -9.17
N LEU A 161 12.15 -14.70 -8.08
CA LEU A 161 12.83 -15.99 -8.06
C LEU A 161 12.14 -17.03 -8.97
N GLN A 162 10.82 -16.95 -9.10
CA GLN A 162 10.02 -17.76 -10.03
C GLN A 162 10.03 -17.23 -11.47
N ARG A 163 10.84 -16.22 -11.79
CA ARG A 163 11.00 -15.60 -13.11
C ARG A 163 9.72 -14.94 -13.63
N SER A 164 8.92 -14.37 -12.73
CA SER A 164 7.84 -13.46 -13.13
C SER A 164 8.40 -12.28 -13.93
N LEU A 165 7.59 -11.74 -14.85
CA LEU A 165 7.91 -10.53 -15.62
C LEU A 165 7.56 -9.25 -14.86
N ASN A 166 7.06 -9.36 -13.64
CA ASN A 166 6.74 -8.21 -12.81
C ASN A 166 8.04 -7.49 -12.39
N ASN A 167 8.02 -6.16 -12.45
CA ASN A 167 9.06 -5.34 -11.88
C ASN A 167 8.57 -4.79 -10.53
N TYR A 168 9.23 -5.22 -9.45
CA TYR A 168 8.95 -4.78 -8.08
C TYR A 168 10.11 -3.99 -7.46
N ASP A 169 11.03 -3.43 -8.27
CA ASP A 169 12.31 -2.86 -7.83
C ASP A 169 12.19 -1.98 -6.56
N GLY A 170 11.69 -0.75 -6.72
CA GLY A 170 11.55 0.18 -5.60
C GLY A 170 10.44 -0.23 -4.62
N GLU A 171 9.44 -0.96 -5.09
CA GLU A 171 8.29 -1.38 -4.29
C GLU A 171 8.72 -2.36 -3.21
N PHE A 172 9.44 -3.43 -3.57
CA PHE A 172 9.97 -4.42 -2.64
C PHE A 172 10.79 -3.79 -1.52
N ALA A 173 11.74 -2.90 -1.87
CA ALA A 173 12.58 -2.25 -0.88
C ALA A 173 11.75 -1.37 0.07
N SER A 174 10.80 -0.60 -0.47
CA SER A 174 9.95 0.27 0.34
C SER A 174 8.95 -0.48 1.22
N THR A 175 8.43 -1.62 0.76
CA THR A 175 7.51 -2.48 1.53
C THR A 175 8.27 -3.22 2.61
N LEU A 176 9.47 -3.74 2.33
CA LEU A 176 10.30 -4.41 3.33
C LEU A 176 10.73 -3.44 4.45
N ASP A 177 11.08 -2.20 4.09
CA ASP A 177 11.40 -1.14 5.06
C ASP A 177 10.20 -0.69 5.89
N GLN A 178 8.99 -0.68 5.33
CA GLN A 178 7.77 -0.42 6.10
C GLN A 178 7.48 -1.56 7.07
N ALA A 179 7.65 -2.83 6.64
CA ALA A 179 7.50 -3.99 7.51
C ALA A 179 8.42 -3.93 8.72
N ASP A 180 9.69 -3.59 8.48
CA ASP A 180 10.72 -3.42 9.52
C ASP A 180 10.34 -2.33 10.52
N ARG A 181 9.94 -1.15 10.03
CA ARG A 181 9.53 -0.03 10.89
C ARG A 181 8.31 -0.35 11.76
N HIS A 182 7.28 -0.97 11.18
CA HIS A 182 6.10 -1.39 11.94
C HIS A 182 6.46 -2.45 12.99
N LEU A 183 7.41 -3.35 12.68
CA LEU A 183 7.87 -4.35 13.63
C LEU A 183 8.64 -3.73 14.80
N ASP A 184 9.54 -2.78 14.51
CA ASP A 184 10.26 -2.02 15.53
C ASP A 184 9.30 -1.24 16.44
N ASP A 185 8.31 -0.56 15.86
CA ASP A 185 7.28 0.18 16.62
C ASP A 185 6.48 -0.77 17.53
N ALA A 186 6.11 -1.97 17.04
CA ALA A 186 5.46 -3.00 17.86
C ALA A 186 6.34 -3.45 19.04
N LEU A 187 7.63 -3.70 18.80
CA LEU A 187 8.59 -4.11 19.82
C LEU A 187 8.80 -3.02 20.87
N GLU A 188 8.88 -1.75 20.45
CA GLU A 188 8.96 -0.61 21.36
C GLU A 188 7.70 -0.52 22.24
N LEU A 189 6.51 -0.64 21.65
CA LEU A 189 5.24 -0.59 22.39
C LEU A 189 5.17 -1.68 23.47
N VAL A 190 5.56 -2.91 23.13
CA VAL A 190 5.60 -4.03 24.08
C VAL A 190 6.63 -3.76 25.18
N ASN A 191 7.86 -3.38 24.81
CA ASN A 191 8.93 -3.15 25.78
C ASN A 191 8.57 -2.03 26.75
N ARG A 192 8.05 -0.90 26.25
CA ARG A 192 7.59 0.21 27.08
C ARG A 192 6.50 -0.25 28.05
N SER A 193 5.54 -1.02 27.57
CA SER A 193 4.39 -1.47 28.37
C SER A 193 4.76 -2.47 29.48
N ILE A 194 5.79 -3.30 29.25
CA ILE A 194 6.25 -4.32 30.20
C ILE A 194 7.31 -3.75 31.17
N THR A 195 8.20 -2.89 30.68
CA THR A 195 9.39 -2.43 31.43
C THR A 195 9.18 -1.11 32.18
N GLU A 196 8.42 -0.16 31.62
CA GLU A 196 8.19 1.14 32.25
C GLU A 196 6.96 1.08 33.17
N GLN A 197 7.21 0.84 34.46
CA GLN A 197 6.18 0.73 35.50
C GLN A 197 5.77 2.06 36.11
#